data_AF-A5G368-F1
#
_entry.id   AF-A5G368-F1
#
_cell.length_a   1.000
_cell.length_b   1.000
_cell.length_c   1.000
_cell.angle_alpha   90.00
_cell.angle_beta   90.00
_cell.angle_gamma   90.00
#
_symmetry.space_group_name_H-M   'P 1'
#
loop_
_entity.id
_entity.type
_entity.pdbx_description
1 polymer ?
#
loop_
_entity_poly.entity_id
_entity_poly.type
_entity_poly.pdbx_seq_one_letter_code
_entity_poly.pdbx_strand_id
1 'polypeptide(L)'
;MWPILKTLLFKRLRLKESWVIFFILGIIMMNYPFVTIFNKPIVVFHIPFLYLYFQIGWLVSIFVIFLFTKAIDMSEREKDEKGERH
;
A
#
# COMPACT_ATOMS: atom_id res chain seq x y z
N MET A 1 3.26 -14.66 19.34
CA MET A 1 4.32 -14.91 18.34
C MET A 1 3.86 -14.47 16.94
N TRP A 2 3.79 -13.16 16.68
CA TRP A 2 3.38 -12.61 15.39
C TRP A 2 4.25 -11.45 14.81
N PRO A 3 5.14 -10.76 15.56
CA PRO A 3 5.80 -9.57 14.99
C PRO A 3 7.01 -9.87 14.08
N ILE A 4 7.52 -11.10 14.05
CA ILE A 4 8.78 -11.44 13.36
C ILE A 4 8.56 -11.74 11.86
N LEU A 5 7.37 -12.19 11.47
CA LEU A 5 7.08 -12.47 10.06
C LEU A 5 7.00 -11.19 9.22
N LYS A 6 6.53 -10.09 9.82
CA LYS A 6 6.41 -8.79 9.17
C LYS A 6 7.79 -8.22 8.81
N THR A 7 8.76 -8.33 9.72
CA THR A 7 10.08 -7.71 9.53
C THR A 7 10.94 -8.42 8.49
N LEU A 8 10.76 -9.73 8.30
CA LEU A 8 11.50 -10.48 7.28
C LEU A 8 10.93 -10.29 5.86
N LEU A 9 9.62 -10.12 5.71
CA LEU A 9 9.00 -9.82 4.42
C LEU A 9 9.36 -8.40 3.93
N PHE A 10 9.35 -7.42 4.83
CA PHE A 10 9.66 -6.02 4.51
C PHE A 10 11.13 -5.78 4.11
N LYS A 11 12.05 -6.66 4.51
CA LYS A 11 13.50 -6.46 4.29
C LYS A 11 13.99 -6.83 2.88
N ARG A 12 13.26 -7.68 2.13
CA ARG A 12 13.63 -8.09 0.75
C ARG A 12 12.92 -7.32 -0.35
N LEU A 13 11.82 -6.66 -0.05
CA LEU A 13 11.20 -5.73 -0.98
C LEU A 13 12.09 -4.49 -1.03
N ARG A 14 12.68 -4.17 -2.18
CA ARG A 14 13.28 -2.85 -2.44
C ARG A 14 12.19 -1.81 -2.26
N LEU A 15 12.01 -1.32 -1.03
CA LEU A 15 10.88 -0.50 -0.60
C LEU A 15 10.72 0.76 -1.47
N LYS A 16 11.83 1.26 -2.03
CA LYS A 16 11.85 2.39 -2.96
C LYS A 16 11.05 2.16 -4.24
N GLU A 17 11.06 0.96 -4.83
CA GLU A 17 10.30 0.66 -6.06
C GLU A 17 8.98 -0.03 -5.81
N SER A 18 8.83 -0.72 -4.67
CA SER A 18 7.58 -1.43 -4.34
C SER A 18 6.39 -0.46 -4.23
N TRP A 19 6.62 0.79 -3.83
CA TRP A 19 5.56 1.81 -3.77
C TRP A 19 4.94 2.11 -5.14
N VAL A 20 5.75 2.18 -6.20
CA VAL A 20 5.26 2.40 -7.57
C VAL A 20 4.37 1.24 -8.02
N ILE A 21 4.74 0.01 -7.66
CA ILE A 21 3.95 -1.17 -7.97
C ILE A 21 2.60 -1.13 -7.22
N PHE A 22 2.57 -0.77 -5.94
CA PHE A 22 1.32 -0.63 -5.18
C PHE A 22 0.44 0.49 -5.71
N PHE A 23 1.02 1.61 -6.14
CA PHE A 23 0.29 2.72 -6.73
C PHE A 23 -0.34 2.35 -8.08
N ILE A 24 0.45 1.74 -8.98
CA ILE A 24 -0.04 1.23 -10.27
C ILE A 24 -1.11 0.16 -10.05
N LEU A 25 -0.91 -0.74 -9.09
CA LEU A 25 -1.89 -1.76 -8.74
C LEU A 25 -3.21 -1.15 -8.25
N GLY A 26 -3.15 -0.08 -7.44
CA GLY A 26 -4.32 0.69 -7.02
C GLY A 26 -5.06 1.33 -8.19
N ILE A 27 -4.34 1.92 -9.15
CA ILE A 27 -4.92 2.49 -10.38
C ILE A 27 -5.58 1.41 -11.23
N ILE A 28 -4.93 0.25 -11.40
CA ILE A 28 -5.48 -0.89 -12.15
C ILE A 28 -6.76 -1.39 -11.49
N MET A 29 -6.76 -1.51 -10.15
CA MET A 29 -7.94 -1.87 -9.38
C MET A 29 -9.09 -0.87 -9.57
N MET A 30 -8.80 0.42 -9.72
CA MET A 30 -9.83 1.45 -9.93
C MET A 30 -10.36 1.52 -11.38
N ASN A 31 -9.82 0.71 -12.29
CA ASN A 31 -10.22 0.68 -13.68
C ASN A 31 -11.58 -0.02 -13.89
N TYR A 32 -12.30 0.35 -14.96
CA TYR A 32 -13.61 -0.16 -15.34
C TYR A 32 -13.79 -1.69 -15.31
N PRO A 33 -12.84 -2.54 -15.78
CA PRO A 33 -13.02 -4.00 -15.77
C PRO A 33 -13.07 -4.58 -14.36
N PHE A 34 -12.31 -4.04 -13.40
CA PHE A 34 -12.37 -4.50 -12.02
C PHE A 34 -13.63 -4.02 -11.32
N VAL A 35 -13.97 -2.73 -11.52
CA VAL A 35 -15.20 -2.12 -11.01
C VAL A 35 -16.43 -2.89 -11.49
N THR A 36 -16.49 -3.31 -12.75
CA THR A 36 -17.64 -4.07 -13.30
C THR A 36 -17.75 -5.50 -12.78
N ILE A 37 -16.64 -6.17 -12.46
CA ILE A 37 -16.67 -7.49 -11.79
C ILE A 37 -17.34 -7.38 -10.41
N PHE A 38 -17.06 -6.30 -9.69
CA PHE A 38 -17.61 -6.04 -8.36
C PHE A 38 -18.95 -5.29 -8.37
N ASN A 39 -19.34 -4.70 -9.51
CA ASN A 39 -20.64 -4.08 -9.73
C ASN A 39 -21.74 -5.13 -9.96
N LYS A 40 -21.79 -6.15 -9.11
CA LYS A 40 -22.95 -7.03 -9.02
C LYS A 40 -23.92 -6.45 -7.98
N PRO A 41 -25.23 -6.68 -8.12
CA PRO A 41 -26.24 -6.27 -7.13
C PRO A 41 -26.19 -7.12 -5.85
N ILE A 42 -24.98 -7.55 -5.46
CA ILE A 42 -24.72 -8.28 -4.24
C ILE A 42 -24.59 -7.24 -3.14
N VAL A 43 -25.51 -7.31 -2.19
CA VAL A 43 -25.51 -6.46 -0.99
C VAL A 43 -24.98 -7.26 0.19
N VAL A 44 -23.95 -6.75 0.85
CA VAL A 44 -23.42 -7.31 2.10
C VAL A 44 -23.85 -6.36 3.20
N PHE A 45 -24.63 -6.84 4.19
CA PHE A 45 -25.18 -5.99 5.25
C PHE A 45 -25.95 -4.75 4.73
N HIS A 46 -26.72 -4.89 3.63
CA HIS A 46 -27.44 -3.80 2.93
C HIS A 46 -26.54 -2.75 2.25
N ILE A 47 -25.23 -2.95 2.23
CA ILE A 47 -24.28 -2.06 1.56
C ILE A 47 -23.87 -2.70 0.23
N PRO A 48 -23.90 -1.96 -0.89
CA PRO A 48 -23.41 -2.46 -2.17
C PRO A 48 -21.96 -2.91 -2.08
N PHE A 49 -21.63 -4.07 -2.65
CA PHE A 49 -20.26 -4.60 -2.65
C PHE A 49 -19.24 -3.60 -3.21
N LEU A 50 -19.66 -2.79 -4.18
CA LEU A 50 -18.87 -1.70 -4.76
C LEU A 50 -18.38 -0.68 -3.72
N TYR A 51 -19.19 -0.36 -2.71
CA TYR A 51 -18.81 0.59 -1.67
C TYR A 51 -17.69 0.03 -0.80
N LEU A 52 -17.82 -1.25 -0.42
CA LEU A 52 -16.79 -1.95 0.35
C LEU A 52 -15.45 -2.00 -0.39
N TYR A 53 -15.52 -2.19 -1.71
CA TYR A 53 -14.36 -2.15 -2.60
C TYR A 53 -13.63 -0.79 -2.56
N PHE A 54 -14.37 0.31 -2.73
CA PHE A 54 -13.81 1.66 -2.63
C PHE A 54 -13.25 1.95 -1.24
N GLN A 55 -13.92 1.49 -0.18
CA GLN A 55 -13.46 1.67 1.20
C GLN A 55 -12.12 0.98 1.44
N ILE A 56 -11.93 -0.23 0.92
CA ILE A 56 -10.65 -0.94 1.00
C ILE A 56 -9.58 -0.25 0.16
N GLY A 57 -9.90 0.16 -1.07
CA GLY A 57 -8.96 0.91 -1.92
C GLY A 57 -8.45 2.18 -1.26
N TRP A 58 -9.34 2.91 -0.57
CA TRP A 58 -9.00 4.09 0.21
C TRP A 58 -8.07 3.76 1.40
N LEU A 59 -8.38 2.73 2.18
CA LEU A 59 -7.51 2.29 3.30
C LEU A 59 -6.12 1.86 2.83
N VAL A 60 -6.05 1.12 1.72
CA VAL A 60 -4.79 0.71 1.09
C VAL A 60 -3.99 1.92 0.67
N SER A 61 -4.63 2.93 0.08
CA SER A 61 -3.96 4.17 -0.35
C SER A 61 -3.31 4.90 0.83
N ILE A 62 -4.03 5.05 1.94
CA ILE A 62 -3.48 5.65 3.17
C ILE A 62 -2.32 4.83 3.72
N PHE A 63 -2.46 3.50 3.77
CA PHE A 63 -1.43 2.60 4.27
C PHE A 63 -0.14 2.69 3.45
N VAL A 64 -0.27 2.79 2.12
CA VAL A 64 0.83 2.95 1.18
C VAL A 64 1.55 4.29 1.37
N ILE A 65 0.81 5.39 1.58
CA ILE A 65 1.38 6.70 1.90
C ILE A 65 2.09 6.69 3.26
N PHE A 66 1.49 6.07 4.28
CA PHE A 66 2.10 5.95 5.60
C PHE A 66 3.44 5.20 5.56
N LEU A 67 3.49 4.09 4.82
CA LEU A 67 4.72 3.34 4.58
C LEU A 67 5.76 4.18 3.85
N PHE A 68 5.33 4.98 2.88
CA PHE A 68 6.20 5.87 2.12
C PHE A 68 6.85 6.94 3.00
N THR A 69 6.06 7.65 3.81
CA THR A 69 6.59 8.64 4.77
C THR A 69 7.61 8.02 5.71
N LYS A 70 7.34 6.81 6.20
CA LYS A 70 8.28 6.05 7.04
C LYS A 70 9.55 5.63 6.31
N ALA A 71 9.45 5.25 5.02
CA ALA A 71 10.58 4.82 4.22
C ALA A 71 11.51 5.99 3.84
N ILE A 72 10.96 7.19 3.58
CA ILE A 72 11.75 8.40 3.33
C ILE A 72 12.56 8.76 4.57
N ASP A 73 11.92 8.83 5.73
CA ASP A 73 12.54 9.19 7.02
C ASP A 73 13.72 8.27 7.36
N MET A 74 13.63 6.97 7.03
CA MET A 74 14.74 6.03 7.20
C MET A 74 15.89 6.28 6.22
N SER A 75 15.58 6.70 4.98
CA SER A 75 16.60 6.97 3.96
C SER A 75 17.36 8.29 4.16
N GLU A 76 16.75 9.27 4.83
CA GLU A 76 17.42 10.52 5.19
C GLU A 76 18.42 10.31 6.33
N ARG A 77 18.04 9.56 7.38
CA ARG A 77 18.97 9.22 8.49
C ARG A 77 20.22 8.47 8.03
N GLU A 78 20.08 7.52 7.10
CA GLU A 78 21.24 6.79 6.55
C GLU A 78 22.20 7.69 5.75
N LYS A 79 21.70 8.79 5.16
CA LYS A 79 22.55 9.74 4.43
C LYS A 79 23.33 10.65 5.38
N ASP A 80 22.71 11.11 6.46
CA ASP A 80 23.37 11.96 7.46
C ASP A 80 24.52 11.22 8.18
N GLU A 81 24.31 9.96 8.57
CA GLU A 81 25.36 9.11 9.19
C GLU A 81 26.55 8.77 8.27
N LYS A 82 26.37 8.87 6.95
CA LYS A 82 27.45 8.69 5.97
C LYS A 82 28.16 10.00 5.64
N GLY A 83 27.46 11.13 5.74
CA GLY A 83 28.03 12.46 5.55
C GLY A 83 28.95 12.89 6.70
N GLU A 84 28.66 12.48 7.94
CA GLU A 84 29.50 12.81 9.11
C GLU A 84 30.75 11.94 9.26
N ARG A 85 30.87 10.83 8.51
CA ARG A 85 32.02 9.91 8.56
C ARG A 85 33.07 10.16 7.48
N HIS A 86 32.90 11.20 6.67
CA HIS A 86 33.85 11.66 5.65
C HIS A 86 34.36 13.05 6.01
#